data_AF-A0AAC9IIN8-F1
#
_entry.id   AF-A0AAC9IIN8-F1
#
_cell.length_a   1.000
_cell.length_b   1.000
_cell.length_c   1.000
_cell.angle_alpha   90.00
_cell.angle_beta   90.00
_cell.angle_gamma   90.00
#
_symmetry.space_group_name_H-M   'P 1'
#
loop_
_entity.id
_entity.type
_entity.pdbx_description
1 polymer ?
#
loop_
_entity_poly.entity_id
_entity_poly.type
_entity_poly.pdbx_seq_one_letter_code
_entity_poly.pdbx_strand_id
1 'polypeptide(L)'
;MNSALNEAVHDFRILRENPLINIKIPKKKEEKKALKFFTLSQTERFLNQVKTPVKNAKYSHSIQYYVLFTLIARTGLRIGEALSH
;
A
#
# COMPACT_ATOMS: atom_id res chain seq x y z
N MET A 1 -16.16 0.64 7.41
CA MET A 1 -15.01 -0.17 7.88
C MET A 1 -15.59 -1.34 8.65
N ASN A 2 -15.76 -2.49 7.99
CA ASN A 2 -16.31 -3.70 8.60
C ASN A 2 -15.27 -4.26 9.56
N SER A 3 -15.53 -4.11 10.87
CA SER A 3 -14.80 -4.82 11.90
C SER A 3 -15.77 -5.79 12.57
N ALA A 4 -15.29 -6.96 12.96
CA ALA A 4 -16.10 -7.97 13.63
C ALA A 4 -16.83 -7.42 14.87
N LEU A 5 -16.27 -6.42 15.56
CA LEU A 5 -16.90 -5.77 16.70
C LEU A 5 -18.01 -4.80 16.32
N ASN A 6 -17.91 -4.11 15.17
CA ASN A 6 -19.05 -3.32 14.66
C ASN A 6 -20.20 -4.24 14.23
N GLU A 7 -19.87 -5.38 13.61
CA GLU A 7 -20.84 -6.41 13.22
C GLU A 7 -21.53 -7.02 14.44
N ALA A 8 -20.76 -7.34 15.49
CA ALA A 8 -21.30 -7.86 16.76
C ALA A 8 -22.24 -6.88 17.48
N VAL A 9 -22.08 -5.57 17.29
CA VAL A 9 -22.95 -4.53 17.87
C VAL A 9 -24.19 -4.29 17.02
N HIS A 10 -24.03 -4.09 15.70
CA HIS A 10 -25.11 -3.66 14.83
C HIS A 10 -25.92 -4.82 14.25
N ASP A 11 -25.25 -5.90 13.83
CA ASP A 11 -25.88 -6.99 13.09
C ASP A 11 -26.30 -8.12 14.02
N PHE A 12 -25.44 -8.49 14.97
CA PHE A 12 -25.72 -9.58 15.92
C PHE A 12 -26.26 -9.12 17.28
N ARG A 13 -26.13 -7.83 17.62
CA ARG A 13 -26.55 -7.23 18.91
C ARG A 13 -26.06 -7.98 20.15
N ILE A 14 -24.91 -8.64 20.05
CA ILE A 14 -24.26 -9.39 21.13
C ILE A 14 -23.57 -8.42 22.10
N LEU A 15 -23.06 -7.30 21.57
CA LEU A 15 -22.40 -6.24 22.34
C LEU A 15 -23.24 -4.96 22.30
N ARG A 16 -23.24 -4.21 23.41
CA ARG A 16 -23.95 -2.92 23.50
C ARG A 16 -23.26 -1.81 22.72
N GLU A 17 -21.93 -1.83 22.71
CA GLU A 17 -21.09 -0.85 22.02
C GLU A 17 -19.74 -1.46 21.66
N ASN A 18 -19.03 -0.85 20.69
CA ASN A 18 -17.71 -1.32 20.28
C ASN A 18 -16.62 -0.73 21.21
N PRO A 19 -15.96 -1.55 22.04
CA PRO A 19 -14.97 -1.05 23.00
C PRO A 19 -13.71 -0.49 22.33
N LEU A 20 -13.42 -0.85 21.08
CA LEU A 20 -12.25 -0.33 20.35
C LEU A 20 -12.34 1.15 20.00
N ILE A 21 -13.54 1.74 20.02
CA ILE A 21 -13.73 3.17 19.72
C ILE A 21 -13.05 4.03 20.79
N ASN A 22 -13.08 3.57 22.05
CA ASN A 22 -12.61 4.34 23.20
C ASN A 22 -11.19 3.98 23.65
N ILE A 23 -10.56 2.98 23.02
CA ILE A 23 -9.22 2.51 23.41
C ILE A 23 -8.17 3.15 22.49
N LYS A 24 -7.27 3.95 23.08
CA LYS A 24 -6.02 4.34 22.42
C LYS A 24 -5.08 3.14 22.42
N ILE A 25 -4.99 2.44 21.30
CA ILE A 25 -4.02 1.36 21.11
C ILE A 25 -2.62 2.00 21.12
N PRO A 26 -1.74 1.63 22.07
CA PRO A 26 -0.39 2.15 22.11
C PRO A 26 0.35 1.64 20.88
N LYS A 27 0.71 2.54 19.97
CA LYS A 27 1.57 2.18 18.84
C LYS A 27 2.95 1.89 19.39
N LYS A 28 3.42 0.67 19.18
CA LYS A 28 4.83 0.33 19.40
C LYS A 28 5.65 1.34 18.62
N LYS A 29 6.43 2.18 19.31
CA LYS A 29 7.41 3.06 18.67
C LYS A 29 8.53 2.15 18.17
N GLU A 30 8.34 1.54 17.01
CA GLU A 30 9.47 1.00 16.29
C GLU A 30 10.44 2.15 16.07
N GLU A 31 11.68 2.00 16.52
CA GLU A 31 12.75 2.93 16.17
C GLU A 31 12.69 3.11 14.66
N LYS A 32 12.46 4.35 14.23
CA LYS A 32 12.39 4.69 12.81
C LYS A 32 13.76 4.39 12.21
N LYS A 33 13.96 3.14 11.76
CA LYS A 33 15.10 2.79 10.91
C LYS A 33 15.11 3.82 9.80
N ALA A 34 16.27 4.44 9.58
CA ALA A 34 16.45 5.42 8.53
C ALA A 34 15.86 4.84 7.24
N LEU A 35 14.80 5.46 6.73
CA LEU A 35 14.19 5.00 5.50
C LEU A 35 15.26 5.10 4.41
N LYS A 36 15.49 4.00 3.69
CA LYS A 36 16.30 4.06 2.48
C LYS A 36 15.48 4.78 1.42
N PHE A 37 16.01 5.89 0.93
CA PHE A 37 15.41 6.65 -0.15
C PHE A 37 16.20 6.43 -1.43
N PHE A 38 15.49 6.38 -2.56
CA PHE A 38 16.13 6.38 -3.87
C PHE A 38 16.30 7.82 -4.34
N THR A 39 17.46 8.12 -4.92
CA THR A 39 17.66 9.38 -5.62
C THR A 39 16.81 9.41 -6.89
N LEU A 40 16.58 10.61 -7.44
CA LEU A 40 15.87 10.77 -8.71
C LEU A 40 16.50 9.94 -9.84
N SER A 41 17.83 9.93 -9.92
CA SER A 41 18.58 9.12 -10.89
C SER A 41 18.39 7.61 -10.71
N GLN A 42 18.27 7.12 -9.47
CA GLN A 42 18.01 5.72 -9.19
C GLN A 42 16.57 5.33 -9.58
N THR A 43 15.60 6.22 -9.33
CA THR A 43 14.21 6.04 -9.74
C THR A 43 14.07 5.98 -11.27
N GLU A 44 14.74 6.88 -11.99
CA GLU A 44 14.75 6.86 -13.46
C GLU A 44 15.38 5.58 -14.01
N ARG A 45 16.50 5.15 -13.42
CA ARG A 45 17.15 3.89 -13.79
C ARG A 45 16.22 2.69 -13.59
N PHE A 46 15.48 2.67 -12.48
CA PHE A 46 14.47 1.64 -12.22
C PHE A 46 13.36 1.66 -13.27
N LEU A 47 12.75 2.81 -13.55
CA LEU A 47 11.66 2.93 -14.52
C LEU A 47 12.11 2.51 -15.93
N ASN A 48 13.35 2.83 -16.31
CA ASN A 48 13.91 2.41 -17.60
C ASN A 48 14.15 0.90 -17.65
N GLN A 49 14.57 0.27 -16.55
CA GLN A 49 14.74 -1.18 -16.48
C GLN A 49 13.40 -1.92 -16.58
N VAL A 50 12.35 -1.40 -15.93
CA VAL A 50 11.01 -2.00 -15.95
C VAL A 50 10.41 -2.04 -17.36
N LYS A 51 10.80 -1.13 -18.26
CA LYS A 51 10.39 -1.16 -19.68
C LYS A 51 11.00 -2.33 -20.46
N THR A 52 12.13 -2.86 -20.01
CA THR A 52 12.86 -3.87 -20.78
C THR A 52 12.22 -5.26 -20.58
N PRO A 53 11.79 -5.94 -21.65
CA PRO A 53 11.25 -7.29 -21.53
C PRO A 53 12.38 -8.26 -21.16
N VAL A 54 12.23 -8.91 -20.01
CA VAL A 54 13.18 -9.93 -19.55
C VAL A 54 12.60 -11.31 -19.87
N LYS A 55 13.38 -12.12 -20.60
CA LYS A 55 13.01 -13.50 -20.96
C LYS A 55 12.79 -14.31 -19.68
N ASN A 56 11.65 -15.00 -19.57
CA ASN A 56 11.21 -15.75 -18.39
C ASN A 56 10.94 -14.92 -17.11
N ALA A 57 10.84 -13.60 -17.19
CA ALA A 57 10.46 -12.83 -16.02
C ALA A 57 8.98 -13.00 -15.69
N LYS A 58 8.69 -13.05 -14.38
CA LYS A 58 7.32 -13.03 -13.81
C LYS A 58 6.45 -11.89 -14.38
N TYR A 59 7.09 -10.83 -14.87
CA TYR A 59 6.46 -9.61 -15.39
C TYR A 59 6.75 -9.35 -16.87
N SER A 60 7.17 -10.38 -17.63
CA SER A 60 7.71 -10.23 -19.01
C SER A 60 6.81 -9.48 -20.01
N HIS A 61 5.50 -9.35 -19.75
CA HIS A 61 4.53 -8.77 -20.71
C HIS A 61 3.60 -7.70 -20.13
N SER A 62 3.71 -7.33 -18.86
CA SER A 62 2.74 -6.41 -18.27
C SER A 62 3.28 -4.99 -18.25
N ILE A 63 3.06 -4.28 -19.37
CA ILE A 63 3.16 -2.82 -19.48
C ILE A 63 2.46 -2.09 -18.32
N GLN A 64 1.47 -2.74 -17.69
CA GLN A 64 0.71 -2.24 -16.55
C GLN A 64 1.61 -1.91 -15.36
N TYR A 65 2.68 -2.68 -15.09
CA TYR A 65 3.62 -2.37 -14.01
C TYR A 65 4.45 -1.13 -14.31
N TYR A 66 4.90 -0.97 -15.56
CA TYR A 66 5.59 0.25 -15.97
C TYR A 66 4.70 1.48 -15.78
N VAL A 67 3.44 1.39 -16.22
CA VAL A 67 2.46 2.47 -16.08
C VAL A 67 2.19 2.77 -14.60
N LEU A 68 1.95 1.74 -13.78
CA LEU A 68 1.70 1.89 -12.35
C LEU A 68 2.86 2.54 -11.61
N PHE A 69 4.09 2.05 -11.80
CA PHE A 69 5.26 2.62 -11.13
C PHE A 69 5.57 4.03 -11.62
N THR A 70 5.34 4.33 -12.89
CA THR A 70 5.49 5.69 -13.43
C THR A 70 4.46 6.63 -12.81
N LEU A 71 3.20 6.20 -12.69
CA LEU A 71 2.13 6.98 -12.08
C LEU A 71 2.48 7.31 -10.62
N ILE A 72 2.77 6.29 -9.81
CA ILE A 72 3.12 6.46 -8.39
C ILE A 72 4.35 7.36 -8.22
N ALA A 73 5.39 7.16 -9.02
CA ALA A 73 6.63 7.94 -8.93
C ALA A 73 6.42 9.43 -9.23
N ARG A 74 5.41 9.79 -10.04
CA ARG A 74 5.13 11.19 -10.42
C ARG A 74 4.05 11.86 -9.59
N THR A 75 3.09 11.11 -9.07
CA THR A 75 1.95 11.67 -8.33
C THR A 75 2.11 11.54 -6.82
N GLY A 76 2.97 10.63 -6.34
CA GLY A 76 3.09 10.32 -4.92
C GLY A 76 1.89 9.56 -4.35
N LEU A 77 0.99 9.05 -5.21
CA LEU A 77 -0.14 8.22 -4.80
C LEU A 77 0.32 6.98 -4.04
N ARG A 78 -0.44 6.57 -3.03
CA ARG A 78 -0.22 5.26 -2.41
C ARG A 78 -0.63 4.16 -3.37
N ILE A 79 0.05 3.02 -3.32
CA ILE A 79 -0.24 1.89 -4.22
C ILE A 79 -1.71 1.44 -4.14
N GLY A 80 -2.32 1.49 -2.94
CA GLY A 80 -3.74 1.17 -2.77
C GLY A 80 -4.67 2.15 -3.49
N GLU A 81 -4.34 3.44 -3.47
CA GLU A 81 -5.11 4.48 -4.19
C GLU A 81 -4.95 4.32 -5.71
N ALA A 82 -3.74 3.99 -6.17
CA ALA A 82 -3.45 3.76 -7.58
C ALA A 82 -4.10 2.49 -8.16
N LEU A 83 -4.42 1.48 -7.33
CA LEU A 83 -5.00 0.20 -7.74
C LEU A 83 -6.52 0.10 -7.50
N SER A 84 -7.10 1.02 -6.73
CA SER A 84 -8.53 0.98 -6.38
C SER A 84 -9.45 1.61 -7.43
N HIS A 85 -8.90 1.98 -8.60
CA HIS A 85 -9.60 2.57 -9.74
C HIS A 85 -9.96 1.54 -10.80
#